data_AF-A0A8K0XTZ7-F1
#
_entry.id   AF-A0A8K0XTZ7-F1
#
_cell.length_a   1.000
_cell.length_b   1.000
_cell.length_c   1.000
_cell.angle_alpha   90.00
_cell.angle_beta   90.00
_cell.angle_gamma   90.00
#
_symmetry.space_group_name_H-M   'P 1'
#
loop_
_entity.id
_entity.type
_entity.pdbx_description
1 polymer ?
#
loop_
_entity_poly.entity_id
_entity_poly.type
_entity_poly.pdbx_seq_one_letter_code
_entity_poly.pdbx_strand_id
1 'polypeptide(L)'
;MFRNTYDSDNTVFSPQGRLHQVEYALEAVKQGSAAVGIKSKTHAILLALKRSSGELASYQQKMYRIDDHVGIAIAGLTSDARVLSNFMRQQAMSSRMVFNRPIPVNRLVSSIADKAQVNTQEYGRRPYGVGFLVIGQDKTGPHLYEFSPWGNSYEYYAMSIGARSQSAKTYLEKHYESFADCSLDELIKHGLHALRETLQQDKELTISNTSIGIVGPSGEHEAAAAPGGAFRILEGDTIDVYLKTMVPKEEAGEPAAPAAADEDVQMAE
;
A
#
# COMPACT_ATOMS: atom_id res chain seq x y z
N MET A 1 -30.06 0.85 20.94
CA MET A 1 -28.66 1.09 20.52
C MET A 1 -28.04 2.01 21.57
N PHE A 2 -27.21 1.50 22.47
CA PHE A 2 -26.49 2.36 23.42
C PHE A 2 -25.58 3.27 22.59
N ARG A 3 -25.80 4.59 22.66
CA ARG A 3 -24.96 5.57 21.98
C ARG A 3 -23.62 5.54 22.70
N ASN A 4 -22.57 5.14 22.00
CA ASN A 4 -21.21 5.20 22.52
C ASN A 4 -20.89 6.68 22.77
N THR A 5 -20.63 7.07 24.01
CA THR A 5 -20.37 8.48 24.36
C THR A 5 -18.90 8.87 24.15
N TYR A 6 -18.02 7.90 23.86
CA TYR A 6 -16.57 8.07 23.76
C TYR A 6 -16.07 8.11 22.31
N ASP A 7 -16.94 8.36 21.34
CA ASP A 7 -16.61 8.28 19.92
C ASP A 7 -16.74 9.61 19.18
N SER A 8 -17.22 10.67 19.83
CA SER A 8 -17.43 11.97 19.19
C SER A 8 -16.16 12.81 19.05
N ASP A 9 -15.13 12.52 19.85
CA ASP A 9 -13.93 13.35 19.97
C ASP A 9 -12.64 12.53 19.86
N ASN A 10 -11.56 13.16 19.39
CA ASN A 10 -10.25 12.53 19.26
C ASN A 10 -9.46 12.51 20.57
N THR A 11 -9.81 13.37 21.55
CA THR A 11 -9.10 13.48 22.83
C THR A 11 -9.69 12.62 23.95
N VAL A 12 -10.77 11.87 23.70
CA VAL A 12 -11.50 11.12 24.73
C VAL A 12 -11.16 9.63 24.64
N PHE A 13 -10.62 9.08 25.72
CA PHE A 13 -10.38 7.65 25.86
C PHE A 13 -11.65 6.92 26.29
N SER A 14 -11.88 5.74 25.71
CA SER A 14 -12.89 4.81 26.19
C SER A 14 -12.47 4.19 27.54
N PRO A 15 -13.39 3.59 28.30
CA PRO A 15 -13.06 2.83 29.51
C PRO A 15 -12.06 1.68 29.28
N GLN A 16 -11.90 1.23 28.03
CA GLN A 16 -10.93 0.21 27.62
C GLN A 16 -9.58 0.79 27.18
N GLY A 17 -9.37 2.12 27.31
CA GLY A 17 -8.14 2.79 26.91
C GLY A 17 -7.97 2.96 25.41
N ARG A 18 -9.07 2.98 24.64
CA ARG A 18 -9.06 3.08 23.17
C ARG A 18 -9.48 4.48 22.71
N LEU A 19 -8.95 4.91 21.56
CA LEU A 19 -9.35 6.14 20.87
C LEU A 19 -10.18 5.79 19.63
N HIS A 20 -11.50 5.82 19.75
CA HIS A 20 -12.41 5.36 18.68
C HIS A 20 -12.28 6.18 17.39
N GLN A 21 -12.05 7.49 17.48
CA GLN A 21 -11.85 8.34 16.29
C GLN A 21 -10.65 7.90 15.43
N VAL A 22 -9.57 7.41 16.06
CA VAL A 22 -8.40 6.92 15.32
C VAL A 22 -8.69 5.55 14.68
N GLU A 23 -9.45 4.70 15.38
CA GLU A 23 -9.90 3.42 14.83
C GLU A 23 -10.82 3.58 13.63
N TYR A 24 -11.71 4.57 13.65
CA TYR A 24 -12.54 4.90 12.49
C TYR A 24 -11.72 5.42 11.31
N ALA A 25 -10.66 6.18 11.57
CA ALA A 25 -9.73 6.61 10.54
C ALA A 25 -9.01 5.42 9.88
N LEU A 26 -8.67 4.37 10.64
CA LEU A 26 -8.15 3.12 10.06
C LEU A 26 -9.16 2.40 9.18
N GLU A 27 -10.43 2.38 9.58
CA GLU A 27 -11.49 1.79 8.74
C GLU A 27 -11.59 2.53 7.40
N ALA A 28 -11.40 3.85 7.37
CA ALA A 28 -11.33 4.61 6.12
C ALA A 28 -10.16 4.15 5.22
N VAL A 29 -9.01 3.79 5.80
CA VAL A 29 -7.88 3.23 5.03
C VAL A 29 -8.26 1.90 4.39
N LYS A 30 -8.96 1.02 5.13
CA LYS A 30 -9.43 -0.28 4.62
C LYS A 30 -10.46 -0.15 3.48
N GLN A 31 -11.19 0.95 3.40
CA GLN A 31 -12.10 1.24 2.28
C GLN A 31 -11.39 1.73 1.01
N GLY A 32 -10.17 2.27 1.15
CA GLY A 32 -9.31 2.62 0.01
C GLY A 32 -9.00 1.39 -0.84
N SER A 33 -8.77 1.55 -2.15
CA SER A 33 -8.37 0.39 -2.96
C SER A 33 -7.00 -0.15 -2.54
N ALA A 34 -6.69 -1.39 -2.92
CA ALA A 34 -5.45 -2.04 -2.53
C ALA A 34 -4.19 -1.33 -3.07
N ALA A 35 -3.13 -1.37 -2.27
CA ALA A 35 -1.77 -1.07 -2.69
C ALA A 35 -0.81 -2.06 -2.01
N VAL A 36 0.19 -2.51 -2.74
CA VAL A 36 1.22 -3.46 -2.32
C VAL A 36 2.58 -2.80 -2.47
N GLY A 37 3.47 -3.00 -1.50
CA GLY A 37 4.86 -2.58 -1.55
C GLY A 37 5.77 -3.75 -1.26
N ILE A 38 6.88 -3.84 -1.99
CA ILE A 38 7.91 -4.87 -1.80
C ILE A 38 9.28 -4.23 -1.97
N LYS A 39 10.27 -4.61 -1.15
CA LYS A 39 11.68 -4.23 -1.34
C LYS A 39 12.58 -5.46 -1.55
N SER A 40 13.55 -5.30 -2.44
CA SER A 40 14.74 -6.17 -2.58
C SER A 40 15.98 -5.45 -2.03
N LYS A 41 17.18 -6.01 -2.22
CA LYS A 41 18.44 -5.32 -1.89
C LYS A 41 18.73 -4.11 -2.78
N THR A 42 18.16 -4.08 -3.99
CA THR A 42 18.49 -3.08 -5.02
C THR A 42 17.32 -2.17 -5.37
N HIS A 43 16.08 -2.65 -5.23
CA HIS A 43 14.87 -1.96 -5.67
C HIS A 43 13.82 -1.92 -4.56
N ALA A 44 12.97 -0.91 -4.59
CA ALA A 44 11.69 -0.95 -3.90
C ALA A 44 10.59 -0.57 -4.90
N ILE A 45 9.48 -1.31 -4.82
CA ILE A 45 8.37 -1.15 -5.74
C ILE A 45 7.05 -0.95 -5.00
N LEU A 46 6.15 -0.24 -5.65
CA LEU A 46 4.76 -0.07 -5.26
C LEU A 46 3.87 -0.51 -6.41
N LEU A 47 2.82 -1.26 -6.10
CA LEU A 47 1.77 -1.60 -7.04
C LEU A 47 0.44 -1.15 -6.48
N ALA A 48 -0.32 -0.40 -7.26
CA ALA A 48 -1.59 0.15 -6.82
C ALA A 48 -2.72 -0.23 -7.77
N LEU A 49 -3.82 -0.73 -7.20
CA LEU A 49 -5.06 -0.94 -7.92
C LEU A 49 -5.86 0.36 -7.98
N LYS A 50 -5.99 0.93 -9.16
CA LYS A 50 -6.83 2.09 -9.44
C LYS A 50 -8.29 1.66 -9.59
N ARG A 51 -9.20 2.47 -9.06
CA ARG A 51 -10.65 2.29 -9.20
C ARG A 51 -11.20 3.38 -10.12
N SER A 52 -12.13 3.01 -11.00
CA SER A 52 -12.97 3.96 -11.73
C SER A 52 -14.36 3.97 -11.09
N SER A 53 -15.03 5.13 -11.08
CA SER A 53 -16.41 5.28 -10.61
C SER A 53 -17.45 4.86 -11.65
N GLY A 54 -17.06 4.69 -12.91
CA GLY A 54 -17.93 4.30 -14.01
C GLY A 54 -17.19 4.27 -15.34
N GLU A 55 -17.84 3.80 -16.40
CA GLU A 55 -17.21 3.60 -17.71
C GLU A 55 -16.68 4.89 -18.34
N LEU A 56 -17.36 6.01 -18.11
CA LEU A 56 -16.98 7.32 -18.62
C LEU A 56 -15.97 8.06 -17.73
N ALA A 57 -15.61 7.48 -16.57
CA ALA A 57 -14.73 8.13 -15.60
C ALA A 57 -13.28 7.69 -15.76
N SER A 58 -12.36 8.64 -15.59
CA SER A 58 -10.94 8.36 -15.49
C SER A 58 -10.60 7.65 -14.19
N TYR A 59 -9.60 6.78 -14.23
CA TYR A 59 -9.05 6.15 -13.03
C TYR A 59 -8.41 7.18 -12.10
N GLN A 60 -8.69 7.07 -10.80
CA GLN A 60 -8.08 7.94 -9.82
C GLN A 60 -6.61 7.56 -9.58
N GLN A 61 -5.73 8.55 -9.62
CA GLN A 61 -4.30 8.36 -9.30
C GLN A 61 -4.10 8.04 -7.82
N LYS A 62 -3.28 7.02 -7.58
CA LYS A 62 -2.96 6.51 -6.25
C LYS A 62 -1.52 6.67 -5.83
N MET A 63 -0.64 6.93 -6.78
CA MET A 63 0.77 7.13 -6.52
C MET A 63 1.18 8.56 -6.80
N TYR A 64 2.05 9.07 -5.95
CA TYR A 64 2.57 10.43 -6.05
C TYR A 64 4.07 10.42 -5.88
N ARG A 65 4.76 11.13 -6.78
CA ARG A 65 6.16 11.48 -6.59
C ARG A 65 6.29 12.55 -5.51
N ILE A 66 7.19 12.32 -4.56
CA ILE A 66 7.50 13.26 -3.47
C ILE A 66 8.82 13.97 -3.73
N ASP A 67 9.87 13.21 -4.06
CA ASP A 67 11.18 13.71 -4.48
C ASP A 67 11.73 12.75 -5.54
N ASP A 68 12.91 13.02 -6.08
CA ASP A 68 13.59 12.15 -7.03
C ASP A 68 13.81 10.74 -6.49
N HIS A 69 14.05 10.59 -5.19
CA HIS A 69 14.36 9.32 -4.55
C HIS A 69 13.23 8.76 -3.69
N VAL A 70 12.03 9.37 -3.72
CA VAL A 70 10.88 8.96 -2.88
C VAL A 70 9.55 9.03 -3.64
N GLY A 71 8.79 7.94 -3.53
CA GLY A 71 7.41 7.85 -4.01
C GLY A 71 6.47 7.28 -2.95
N ILE A 72 5.18 7.59 -3.08
CA ILE A 72 4.15 7.06 -2.19
C ILE A 72 3.01 6.42 -2.97
N ALA A 73 2.37 5.42 -2.37
CA ALA A 73 1.05 4.91 -2.72
C ALA A 73 0.08 5.14 -1.56
N ILE A 74 -1.16 5.53 -1.87
CA ILE A 74 -2.15 5.94 -0.88
C ILE A 74 -3.30 4.94 -0.76
N ALA A 75 -3.88 4.80 0.43
CA ALA A 75 -5.18 4.17 0.64
C ALA A 75 -5.99 4.98 1.66
N GLY A 76 -7.26 5.25 1.35
CA GLY A 76 -8.15 6.08 2.17
C GLY A 76 -8.49 7.41 1.51
N LEU A 77 -8.65 8.47 2.31
CA LEU A 77 -9.11 9.79 1.85
C LEU A 77 -8.04 10.51 1.02
N THR A 78 -8.35 10.79 -0.25
CA THR A 78 -7.42 11.48 -1.16
C THR A 78 -7.15 12.93 -0.78
N SER A 79 -8.11 13.59 -0.12
CA SER A 79 -7.92 14.96 0.39
C SER A 79 -6.80 15.02 1.43
N ASP A 80 -6.83 14.10 2.40
CA ASP A 80 -5.78 13.97 3.43
C ASP A 80 -4.45 13.56 2.81
N ALA A 81 -4.50 12.66 1.82
CA ALA A 81 -3.32 12.26 1.07
C ALA A 81 -2.60 13.45 0.41
N ARG A 82 -3.36 14.39 -0.17
CA ARG A 82 -2.82 15.61 -0.79
C ARG A 82 -2.18 16.53 0.23
N VAL A 83 -2.78 16.68 1.42
CA VAL A 83 -2.21 17.51 2.50
C VAL A 83 -0.87 16.94 2.95
N LEU A 84 -0.82 15.63 3.24
CA LEU A 84 0.41 15.00 3.73
C LEU A 84 1.48 14.89 2.64
N SER A 85 1.13 14.58 1.40
CA SER A 85 2.11 14.54 0.29
C SER A 85 2.73 15.90 0.00
N ASN A 86 1.95 16.99 0.06
CA ASN A 86 2.49 18.35 -0.07
C ASN A 86 3.42 18.71 1.10
N PHE A 87 3.07 18.29 2.32
CA PHE A 87 3.97 18.44 3.47
C PHE A 87 5.28 17.66 3.27
N MET A 88 5.21 16.41 2.79
CA MET A 88 6.40 15.61 2.49
C MET A 88 7.30 16.29 1.43
N ARG A 89 6.70 16.84 0.36
CA ARG A 89 7.43 17.60 -0.67
C ARG A 89 8.14 18.81 -0.07
N GLN A 90 7.46 19.55 0.81
CA GLN A 90 8.06 20.69 1.51
C GLN A 90 9.26 20.27 2.38
N GLN A 91 9.16 19.15 3.11
CA GLN A 91 10.27 18.61 3.90
C GLN A 91 11.46 18.20 3.03
N ALA A 92 11.20 17.53 1.91
CA ALA A 92 12.25 17.12 0.96
C ALA A 92 12.97 18.34 0.34
N MET A 93 12.21 19.32 -0.15
CA MET A 93 12.77 20.56 -0.71
C MET A 93 13.55 21.36 0.34
N SER A 94 13.05 21.47 1.57
CA SER A 94 13.74 22.13 2.67
C SER A 94 15.09 21.48 2.98
N SER A 95 15.15 20.14 2.99
CA SER A 95 16.40 19.41 3.22
C SER A 95 17.44 19.68 2.13
N ARG A 96 17.00 19.71 0.87
CA ARG A 96 17.85 20.08 -0.28
C ARG A 96 18.34 21.52 -0.17
N MET A 97 17.48 22.46 0.20
CA MET A 97 17.84 23.87 0.33
C MET A 97 18.84 24.13 1.45
N VAL A 98 18.64 23.53 2.62
CA VAL A 98 19.45 23.79 3.83
C VAL A 98 20.74 22.98 3.85
N PHE A 99 20.69 21.71 3.43
CA PHE A 99 21.80 20.76 3.60
C PHE A 99 22.40 20.28 2.28
N ASN A 100 21.88 20.72 1.14
CA ASN A 100 22.29 20.29 -0.20
C ASN A 100 22.32 18.76 -0.37
N ARG A 101 21.39 18.04 0.27
CA ARG A 101 21.28 16.58 0.22
C ARG A 101 19.82 16.12 0.24
N PRO A 102 19.49 14.96 -0.35
CA PRO A 102 18.17 14.38 -0.21
C PRO A 102 17.87 14.04 1.25
N ILE A 103 16.62 14.20 1.65
CA ILE A 103 16.18 13.80 2.99
C ILE A 103 16.21 12.26 3.13
N PRO A 104 16.81 11.69 4.19
CA PRO A 104 16.72 10.26 4.46
C PRO A 104 15.26 9.80 4.58
N VAL A 105 14.93 8.61 4.06
CA VAL A 105 13.53 8.16 3.95
C VAL A 105 12.90 8.02 5.33
N ASN A 106 13.64 7.45 6.29
CA ASN A 106 13.20 7.31 7.67
C ASN A 106 12.78 8.65 8.30
N ARG A 107 13.58 9.71 8.13
CA ARG A 107 13.30 11.03 8.68
C ARG A 107 12.07 11.66 8.05
N LEU A 108 11.89 11.48 6.75
CA LEU A 108 10.71 11.98 6.05
C LEU A 108 9.44 11.29 6.57
N VAL A 109 9.48 9.97 6.76
CA VAL A 109 8.34 9.21 7.28
C VAL A 109 8.06 9.53 8.75
N SER A 110 9.09 9.70 9.59
CA SER A 110 8.91 10.17 10.96
C SER A 110 8.26 11.55 11.02
N SER A 111 8.61 12.46 10.10
CA SER A 111 8.01 13.81 10.09
C SER A 111 6.50 13.81 9.79
N ILE A 112 6.00 12.86 8.99
CA ILE A 112 4.55 12.72 8.76
C ILE A 112 3.87 12.03 9.94
N ALA A 113 4.55 11.10 10.61
CA ALA A 113 4.07 10.44 11.83
C ALA A 113 3.88 11.48 12.95
N ASP A 114 4.88 12.33 13.19
CA ASP A 114 4.81 13.42 14.18
C ASP A 114 3.68 14.40 13.85
N LYS A 115 3.56 14.79 12.58
CA LYS A 115 2.49 15.67 12.12
C LYS A 115 1.10 15.05 12.32
N ALA A 116 0.95 13.77 12.02
CA ALA A 116 -0.30 13.04 12.22
C ALA A 116 -0.63 12.91 13.71
N GLN A 117 0.38 12.74 14.55
CA GLN A 117 0.16 12.54 15.96
C GLN A 117 -0.44 13.75 16.67
N VAL A 118 -0.04 14.96 16.29
CA VAL A 118 -0.66 16.20 16.80
C VAL A 118 -2.19 16.20 16.58
N ASN A 119 -2.63 15.68 15.44
CA ASN A 119 -4.05 15.63 15.08
C ASN A 119 -4.88 14.59 15.85
N THR A 120 -4.25 13.72 16.65
CA THR A 120 -4.96 12.78 17.54
C THR A 120 -5.09 13.31 18.96
N GLN A 121 -4.33 14.36 19.32
CA GLN A 121 -4.27 14.89 20.68
C GLN A 121 -4.87 16.30 20.82
N GLU A 122 -4.93 17.08 19.75
CA GLU A 122 -5.54 18.42 19.78
C GLU A 122 -7.06 18.36 19.55
N TYR A 123 -7.80 18.98 20.47
CA TYR A 123 -9.26 19.15 20.37
C TYR A 123 -9.66 19.90 19.11
N GLY A 124 -10.76 19.47 18.47
CA GLY A 124 -11.29 20.10 17.26
C GLY A 124 -10.52 19.76 15.97
N ARG A 125 -9.43 18.99 16.06
CA ARG A 125 -8.81 18.34 14.91
C ARG A 125 -9.39 16.96 14.70
N ARG A 126 -9.10 16.37 13.54
CA ARG A 126 -9.38 14.96 13.27
C ARG A 126 -8.13 14.23 12.81
N PRO A 127 -7.99 12.92 13.12
CA PRO A 127 -6.98 12.08 12.54
C PRO A 127 -7.08 12.07 11.00
N TYR A 128 -5.94 11.85 10.35
CA TYR A 128 -5.90 11.68 8.90
C TYR A 128 -6.50 10.32 8.52
N GLY A 129 -7.47 10.29 7.61
CA GLY A 129 -8.12 9.05 7.15
C GLY A 129 -7.38 8.38 6.00
N VAL A 130 -6.04 8.38 6.03
CA VAL A 130 -5.20 7.86 4.94
C VAL A 130 -4.00 7.08 5.49
N GLY A 131 -3.70 5.97 4.85
CA GLY A 131 -2.45 5.21 5.03
C GLY A 131 -1.56 5.37 3.80
N PHE A 132 -0.24 5.37 4.02
CA PHE A 132 0.74 5.42 2.94
C PHE A 132 1.62 4.18 2.96
N LEU A 133 1.93 3.70 1.76
CA LEU A 133 3.17 2.97 1.51
C LEU A 133 4.16 3.94 0.90
N VAL A 134 5.32 4.08 1.51
CA VAL A 134 6.39 4.98 1.08
C VAL A 134 7.57 4.12 0.65
N ILE A 135 7.98 4.25 -0.61
CA ILE A 135 9.25 3.70 -1.07
C ILE A 135 10.25 4.82 -1.29
N GLY A 136 11.50 4.54 -0.98
CA GLY A 136 12.58 5.43 -1.35
C GLY A 136 13.92 4.75 -1.31
N GLN A 137 14.91 5.38 -1.95
CA GLN A 137 16.28 4.91 -1.94
C GLN A 137 17.18 5.99 -1.37
N ASP A 138 17.90 5.67 -0.31
CA ASP A 138 18.92 6.55 0.24
C ASP A 138 20.27 5.84 0.31
N LYS A 139 21.23 6.40 1.05
CA LYS A 139 22.58 5.87 1.16
C LYS A 139 22.65 4.47 1.78
N THR A 140 21.63 4.09 2.56
CA THR A 140 21.54 2.76 3.18
C THR A 140 20.84 1.72 2.31
N GLY A 141 20.26 2.14 1.17
CA GLY A 141 19.63 1.26 0.20
C GLY A 141 18.15 1.57 -0.02
N PRO A 142 17.40 0.63 -0.60
CA PRO A 142 15.96 0.75 -0.78
C PRO A 142 15.20 0.51 0.53
N HIS A 143 14.18 1.31 0.77
CA HIS A 143 13.32 1.25 1.93
C HIS A 143 11.85 1.18 1.53
N LEU A 144 11.06 0.48 2.34
CA LEU A 144 9.61 0.44 2.28
C LEU A 144 9.07 0.73 3.68
N TYR A 145 8.33 1.83 3.83
CA TYR A 145 7.66 2.19 5.06
C TYR A 145 6.15 2.16 4.89
N GLU A 146 5.46 1.72 5.93
CA GLU A 146 4.05 1.99 6.13
C GLU A 146 3.89 3.17 7.09
N PHE A 147 3.01 4.10 6.73
CA PHE A 147 2.48 5.09 7.65
C PHE A 147 0.99 4.83 7.86
N SER A 148 0.55 4.85 9.13
CA SER A 148 -0.86 4.71 9.47
C SER A 148 -1.40 5.93 10.23
N PRO A 149 -2.74 6.17 10.18
CA PRO A 149 -3.44 7.20 10.92
C PRO A 149 -3.16 7.30 12.42
N TRP A 150 -2.63 6.24 13.05
CA TRP A 150 -2.20 6.26 14.45
C TRP A 150 -1.02 7.20 14.72
N GLY A 151 -0.34 7.68 13.67
CA GLY A 151 0.94 8.38 13.83
C GLY A 151 2.10 7.41 14.10
N ASN A 152 1.94 6.13 13.78
CA ASN A 152 3.05 5.18 13.74
C ASN A 152 3.59 5.05 12.31
N SER A 153 4.84 4.64 12.24
CA SER A 153 5.47 4.24 10.99
C SER A 153 6.41 3.09 11.23
N TYR A 154 6.40 2.12 10.33
CA TYR A 154 7.21 0.92 10.42
C TYR A 154 7.88 0.62 9.09
N GLU A 155 9.11 0.12 9.14
CA GLU A 155 9.81 -0.38 7.96
C GLU A 155 9.44 -1.85 7.73
N TYR A 156 9.18 -2.21 6.47
CA TYR A 156 8.78 -3.56 6.09
C TYR A 156 9.64 -4.10 4.94
N TYR A 157 9.71 -5.43 4.84
CA TYR A 157 10.21 -6.12 3.65
C TYR A 157 9.16 -6.14 2.53
N ALA A 158 7.90 -6.38 2.92
CA ALA A 158 6.74 -6.27 2.06
C ALA A 158 5.52 -5.89 2.91
N MET A 159 4.60 -5.10 2.34
CA MET A 159 3.38 -4.69 3.02
C MET A 159 2.25 -4.44 2.03
N SER A 160 1.00 -4.62 2.48
CA SER A 160 -0.20 -4.28 1.70
C SER A 160 -1.21 -3.51 2.56
N ILE A 161 -1.80 -2.47 1.98
CA ILE A 161 -2.83 -1.63 2.59
C ILE A 161 -4.06 -1.50 1.69
N GLY A 162 -5.18 -1.08 2.25
CA GLY A 162 -6.45 -0.92 1.54
C GLY A 162 -7.34 -2.17 1.56
N ALA A 163 -8.34 -2.18 0.68
CA ALA A 163 -9.38 -3.18 0.63
C ALA A 163 -8.82 -4.57 0.30
N ARG A 164 -9.18 -5.56 1.13
CA ARG A 164 -8.77 -6.97 0.98
C ARG A 164 -7.24 -7.17 0.94
N SER A 165 -6.50 -6.28 1.61
CA SER A 165 -5.05 -6.38 1.73
C SER A 165 -4.60 -7.65 2.46
N GLN A 166 -5.44 -8.25 3.31
CA GLN A 166 -5.11 -9.49 4.01
C GLN A 166 -4.74 -10.64 3.05
N SER A 167 -5.45 -10.77 1.92
CA SER A 167 -5.13 -11.80 0.91
C SER A 167 -3.75 -11.57 0.28
N ALA A 168 -3.39 -10.31 0.01
CA ALA A 168 -2.05 -9.96 -0.44
C ALA A 168 -1.01 -10.26 0.63
N LYS A 169 -1.26 -9.93 1.91
CA LYS A 169 -0.35 -10.21 3.02
C LYS A 169 -0.05 -11.71 3.12
N THR A 170 -1.06 -12.57 3.02
CA THR A 170 -0.87 -14.03 3.02
C THR A 170 0.00 -14.51 1.85
N TYR A 171 -0.09 -13.90 0.67
CA TYR A 171 0.82 -14.20 -0.44
C TYR A 171 2.26 -13.74 -0.12
N LEU A 172 2.42 -12.52 0.39
CA LEU A 172 3.71 -11.93 0.71
C LEU A 172 4.44 -12.72 1.81
N GLU A 173 3.73 -13.14 2.87
CA GLU A 173 4.26 -13.96 3.96
C GLU A 173 4.81 -15.31 3.49
N LYS A 174 4.29 -15.87 2.40
CA LYS A 174 4.78 -17.13 1.84
C LYS A 174 6.07 -16.97 1.02
N HIS A 175 6.34 -15.77 0.50
CA HIS A 175 7.43 -15.53 -0.47
C HIS A 175 8.45 -14.50 0.01
N TYR A 176 8.30 -13.92 1.21
CA TYR A 176 9.12 -12.78 1.64
C TYR A 176 10.63 -13.05 1.67
N GLU A 177 11.02 -14.30 1.89
CA GLU A 177 12.44 -14.70 1.95
C GLU A 177 13.13 -14.60 0.58
N SER A 178 12.39 -14.76 -0.53
CA SER A 178 12.98 -14.67 -1.88
C SER A 178 13.18 -13.23 -2.35
N PHE A 179 12.44 -12.26 -1.79
CA PHE A 179 12.42 -10.89 -2.31
C PHE A 179 13.78 -10.18 -2.24
N ALA A 180 14.64 -10.55 -1.29
CA ALA A 180 15.93 -9.89 -1.10
C ALA A 180 16.85 -10.01 -2.33
N ASP A 181 16.80 -11.16 -3.02
CA ASP A 181 17.68 -11.51 -4.14
C ASP A 181 16.99 -11.45 -5.51
N CYS A 182 15.70 -11.10 -5.54
CA CYS A 182 14.93 -10.96 -6.78
C CYS A 182 15.43 -9.81 -7.66
N SER A 183 15.39 -10.04 -8.97
CA SER A 183 15.51 -8.99 -9.98
C SER A 183 14.28 -8.07 -9.98
N LEU A 184 14.35 -6.93 -10.65
CA LEU A 184 13.22 -5.99 -10.75
C LEU A 184 11.97 -6.67 -11.33
N ASP A 185 12.12 -7.44 -12.40
CA ASP A 185 11.00 -8.05 -13.11
C ASP A 185 10.33 -9.15 -12.28
N GLU A 186 11.13 -9.95 -11.57
CA GLU A 186 10.63 -10.94 -10.60
C GLU A 186 9.91 -10.27 -9.43
N LEU A 187 10.44 -9.16 -8.93
CA LEU A 187 9.84 -8.40 -7.84
C LEU A 187 8.47 -7.84 -8.27
N ILE A 188 8.40 -7.28 -9.48
CA ILE A 188 7.14 -6.79 -10.08
C ILE A 188 6.16 -7.95 -10.25
N LYS A 189 6.61 -9.12 -10.72
CA LYS A 189 5.77 -10.31 -10.86
C LYS A 189 5.16 -10.75 -9.52
N HIS A 190 5.96 -10.84 -8.46
CA HIS A 190 5.46 -11.12 -7.11
C HIS A 190 4.46 -10.06 -6.63
N GLY A 191 4.75 -8.78 -6.88
CA GLY A 191 3.87 -7.67 -6.56
C GLY A 191 2.53 -7.75 -7.27
N LEU A 192 2.52 -8.09 -8.55
CA LEU A 192 1.30 -8.25 -9.34
C LEU A 192 0.49 -9.46 -8.86
N HIS A 193 1.15 -10.59 -8.53
CA HIS A 193 0.46 -11.75 -7.97
C HIS A 193 -0.19 -11.43 -6.62
N ALA A 194 0.54 -10.73 -5.73
CA ALA A 194 -0.01 -10.26 -4.46
C ALA A 194 -1.20 -9.31 -4.67
N LEU A 195 -1.10 -8.36 -5.62
CA LEU A 195 -2.17 -7.42 -5.92
C LEU A 195 -3.39 -8.13 -6.52
N ARG A 196 -3.20 -9.15 -7.34
CA ARG A 196 -4.27 -9.97 -7.92
C ARG A 196 -5.09 -10.69 -6.86
N GLU A 197 -4.46 -11.16 -5.77
CA GLU A 197 -5.21 -11.77 -4.66
C GLU A 197 -6.14 -10.79 -3.92
N THR A 198 -5.97 -9.48 -4.14
CA THR A 198 -6.88 -8.45 -3.61
C THR A 198 -8.08 -8.17 -4.52
N LEU A 199 -8.17 -8.78 -5.71
CA LEU A 199 -9.27 -8.59 -6.67
C LEU A 199 -10.48 -9.48 -6.37
N GLN A 200 -11.65 -9.14 -6.94
CA GLN A 200 -12.83 -10.01 -6.89
C GLN A 200 -12.62 -11.15 -7.90
N GLN A 201 -13.28 -12.29 -7.73
CA GLN A 201 -13.08 -13.46 -8.60
C GLN A 201 -13.28 -13.12 -10.08
N ASP A 202 -14.21 -12.22 -10.40
CA ASP A 202 -14.56 -11.85 -11.77
C ASP A 202 -13.73 -10.67 -12.34
N LYS A 203 -12.69 -10.22 -11.63
CA LYS A 203 -11.89 -9.06 -12.03
C LYS A 203 -10.43 -9.41 -12.18
N GLU A 204 -9.85 -8.91 -13.26
CA GLU A 204 -8.43 -9.09 -13.59
C GLU A 204 -7.67 -7.76 -13.52
N LEU A 205 -6.34 -7.88 -13.45
CA LEU A 205 -5.46 -6.73 -13.59
C LEU A 205 -5.38 -6.35 -15.07
N THR A 206 -5.65 -5.09 -15.34
CA THR A 206 -5.58 -4.49 -16.68
C THR A 206 -4.58 -3.34 -16.68
N ILE A 207 -4.15 -2.97 -17.88
CA ILE A 207 -3.28 -1.81 -18.13
C ILE A 207 -3.88 -0.52 -17.53
N SER A 208 -5.19 -0.38 -17.58
CA SER A 208 -5.90 0.82 -17.11
C SER A 208 -6.07 0.86 -15.59
N ASN A 209 -6.22 -0.30 -14.94
CA ASN A 209 -6.50 -0.38 -13.51
C ASN A 209 -5.25 -0.58 -12.64
N THR A 210 -4.10 -0.87 -13.25
CA THR A 210 -2.85 -1.12 -12.54
C THR A 210 -1.89 0.06 -12.70
N SER A 211 -1.08 0.31 -11.69
CA SER A 211 -0.03 1.32 -11.71
C SER A 211 1.16 0.78 -10.92
N ILE A 212 2.38 0.94 -11.45
CA ILE A 212 3.61 0.41 -10.84
C ILE A 212 4.57 1.57 -10.59
N GLY A 213 4.98 1.76 -9.34
CA GLY A 213 5.99 2.74 -8.93
C GLY A 213 7.30 2.03 -8.60
N ILE A 214 8.42 2.53 -9.11
CA ILE A 214 9.74 1.89 -8.95
C ILE A 214 10.73 2.93 -8.45
N VAL A 215 11.54 2.55 -7.46
CA VAL A 215 12.78 3.23 -7.08
C VAL A 215 13.91 2.19 -7.06
N GLY A 216 15.07 2.55 -7.60
CA GLY A 216 16.15 1.58 -7.87
C GLY A 216 16.69 1.67 -9.29
N PRO A 217 17.84 1.03 -9.57
CA PRO A 217 18.47 1.02 -10.89
C PRO A 217 17.50 0.72 -12.04
N SER A 218 17.79 1.24 -13.24
CA SER A 218 16.99 1.02 -14.45
C SER A 218 16.92 -0.48 -14.77
N GLY A 219 15.72 -0.98 -15.08
CA GLY A 219 15.50 -2.34 -15.58
C GLY A 219 15.79 -2.47 -17.07
N GLU A 220 15.80 -3.72 -17.56
CA GLU A 220 16.03 -4.03 -18.99
C GLU A 220 14.97 -3.39 -19.91
N HIS A 221 13.73 -3.28 -19.41
CA HIS A 221 12.60 -2.71 -20.13
C HIS A 221 12.48 -1.17 -20.03
N GLU A 222 13.41 -0.51 -19.34
CA GLU A 222 13.36 0.94 -19.06
C GLU A 222 14.52 1.71 -19.71
N ALA A 223 14.49 1.86 -21.03
CA ALA A 223 15.53 2.55 -21.80
C ALA A 223 15.71 4.06 -21.47
N ALA A 224 14.74 4.67 -20.77
CA ALA A 224 14.72 6.11 -20.47
C ALA A 224 14.96 6.47 -18.99
N ALA A 225 15.20 5.48 -18.12
CA ALA A 225 15.37 5.73 -16.69
C ALA A 225 16.79 6.25 -16.36
N ALA A 226 16.88 7.25 -15.46
CA ALA A 226 18.16 7.81 -15.05
C ALA A 226 19.04 6.76 -14.35
N PRO A 227 20.34 6.67 -14.67
CA PRO A 227 21.26 5.73 -14.02
C PRO A 227 21.40 6.09 -12.54
N GLY A 228 20.98 5.18 -11.65
CA GLY A 228 20.86 5.43 -10.21
C GLY A 228 19.40 5.50 -9.71
N GLY A 229 18.43 5.59 -10.62
CA GLY A 229 17.06 5.16 -10.36
C GLY A 229 16.15 6.13 -9.64
N ALA A 230 15.87 7.29 -10.25
CA ALA A 230 14.81 8.16 -9.75
C ALA A 230 13.45 7.43 -9.70
N PHE A 231 12.61 7.81 -8.74
CA PHE A 231 11.26 7.32 -8.61
C PHE A 231 10.47 7.62 -9.87
N ARG A 232 9.91 6.57 -10.45
CA ARG A 232 9.17 6.58 -11.71
C ARG A 232 7.90 5.76 -11.58
N ILE A 233 6.86 6.21 -12.26
CA ILE A 233 5.55 5.54 -12.29
C ILE A 233 5.34 5.05 -13.71
N LEU A 234 5.14 3.74 -13.85
CA LEU A 234 4.75 3.08 -15.09
C LEU A 234 3.23 2.98 -15.11
N GLU A 235 2.61 3.47 -16.20
CA GLU A 235 1.18 3.39 -16.48
C GLU A 235 0.96 3.18 -17.98
N GLY A 236 -0.17 2.59 -18.37
CA GLY A 236 -0.46 2.36 -19.77
C GLY A 236 0.37 1.24 -20.36
N ASP A 237 0.70 1.35 -21.65
CA ASP A 237 1.27 0.26 -22.46
C ASP A 237 2.59 -0.31 -21.90
N THR A 238 3.32 0.46 -21.09
CA THR A 238 4.56 -0.02 -20.44
C THR A 238 4.31 -1.14 -19.41
N ILE A 239 3.08 -1.24 -18.88
CA ILE A 239 2.71 -2.30 -17.93
C ILE A 239 2.41 -3.62 -18.64
N ASP A 240 2.02 -3.59 -19.92
CA ASP A 240 1.55 -4.77 -20.67
C ASP A 240 2.61 -5.89 -20.71
N VAL A 241 3.89 -5.52 -20.82
CA VAL A 241 5.02 -6.47 -20.77
C VAL A 241 5.00 -7.26 -19.46
N TYR A 242 4.80 -6.60 -18.33
CA TYR A 242 4.76 -7.23 -17.01
C TYR A 242 3.49 -8.06 -16.79
N LEU A 243 2.33 -7.59 -17.25
CA LEU A 243 1.08 -8.35 -17.13
C LEU A 243 1.11 -9.67 -17.89
N LYS A 244 1.74 -9.70 -19.07
CA LYS A 244 1.90 -10.93 -19.86
C LYS A 244 2.79 -11.99 -19.21
N THR A 245 3.67 -11.60 -18.29
CA THR A 245 4.54 -12.54 -17.55
C THR A 245 3.83 -13.24 -16.38
N MET A 246 2.60 -12.82 -16.06
CA MET A 246 1.84 -13.40 -14.96
C MET A 246 1.36 -14.81 -15.30
N VAL A 247 1.56 -15.74 -14.38
CA VAL A 247 0.97 -17.09 -14.48
C VAL A 247 -0.55 -16.98 -14.33
N PRO A 248 -1.35 -17.62 -15.21
CA PRO A 248 -2.81 -17.70 -15.05
C PRO A 248 -3.19 -18.18 -13.66
N LYS A 249 -4.31 -17.70 -13.13
CA LYS A 249 -4.82 -18.21 -11.85
C LYS A 249 -5.34 -19.62 -12.13
N GLU A 250 -4.74 -20.64 -11.52
CA GLU A 250 -5.36 -21.95 -11.48
C GLU A 250 -6.74 -21.78 -10.83
N GLU A 251 -7.80 -22.14 -11.55
CA GLU A 251 -9.14 -22.20 -10.95
C GLU A 251 -9.03 -23.16 -9.77
N ALA A 252 -9.28 -22.63 -8.57
CA ALA A 252 -9.40 -23.48 -7.40
C ALA A 252 -10.49 -24.52 -7.73
N GLY A 253 -10.08 -25.79 -7.81
CA GLY A 253 -10.96 -26.89 -8.12
C GLY A 253 -12.25 -26.82 -7.31
N GLU A 254 -13.35 -27.23 -7.94
CA GLU A 254 -14.69 -27.29 -7.37
C GLU A 254 -14.63 -27.68 -5.88
N PRO A 255 -15.39 -27.00 -4.99
CA PRO A 255 -15.49 -27.46 -3.62
C PRO A 255 -15.95 -28.91 -3.66
N ALA A 256 -15.11 -29.82 -3.15
CA ALA A 256 -15.45 -31.22 -3.03
C ALA A 256 -16.84 -31.32 -2.41
N ALA A 257 -17.75 -31.98 -3.14
CA ALA A 257 -19.14 -32.17 -2.73
C ALA A 257 -19.17 -32.62 -1.26
N PRO A 258 -20.11 -32.11 -0.44
CA PRO A 258 -20.23 -32.58 0.93
C PRO A 258 -20.43 -34.10 0.88
N ALA A 259 -19.54 -34.81 1.56
CA ALA A 259 -19.67 -36.26 1.72
C ALA A 259 -21.08 -36.55 2.21
N ALA A 260 -21.79 -37.41 1.46
CA ALA A 260 -23.13 -37.85 1.80
C ALA A 260 -23.17 -38.26 3.28
N ALA A 261 -24.11 -37.67 4.02
CA ALA A 261 -24.42 -38.13 5.36
C ALA A 261 -24.89 -39.58 5.24
N ASP A 262 -24.18 -40.51 5.89
CA ASP A 262 -24.70 -41.84 6.17
C ASP A 262 -25.88 -41.67 7.13
N GLU A 263 -27.09 -41.73 6.57
CA GLU A 263 -28.27 -42.16 7.28
C GLU A 263 -28.13 -43.65 7.64
N ASP A 264 -28.73 -44.01 8.78
CA ASP A 264 -29.00 -45.38 9.25
C ASP A 264 -27.86 -46.19 9.88
N VAL A 265 -27.74 -46.08 11.22
CA VAL A 265 -27.68 -47.29 12.06
C VAL A 265 -28.68 -47.16 13.20
N GLN A 266 -29.81 -47.84 13.01
CA GLN A 266 -30.72 -48.29 14.04
C GLN A 266 -29.96 -49.02 15.14
N MET A 267 -30.22 -48.70 16.41
CA MET A 267 -30.02 -49.64 17.50
C MET A 267 -31.28 -49.69 18.35
N ALA A 268 -31.99 -50.80 18.18
CA ALA A 268 -32.90 -51.34 19.17
C ALA A 268 -32.07 -51.98 20.30
N GLU A 269 -32.33 -51.57 21.54
CA GLU A 269 -32.68 -52.40 22.70
C GLU A 269 -32.95 -51.51 23.92
#